data_AF-A0A535K9Y0-F1
#
_entry.id   AF-A0A535K9Y0-F1
#
_cell.length_a   1.000
_cell.length_b   1.000
_cell.length_c   1.000
_cell.angle_alpha   90.00
_cell.angle_beta   90.00
_cell.angle_gamma   90.00
#
_symmetry.space_group_name_H-M   'P 1'
#
loop_
_entity.id
_entity.type
_entity.pdbx_description
1 polymer ?
#
loop_
_entity_poly.entity_id
_entity_poly.type
_entity_poly.pdbx_seq_one_letter_code
_entity_poly.pdbx_strand_id
1 'polypeptide(L)'
;PLMWADSDRVQQILTNLLENAVKYSPDGGPIEVLASPSPVMLKALNEFPLAEIPAAEDVVVSSAFQEQLMVQITVRDRGIGIPHDQQIHLFKPFSRLEHALTKDVPGAGLGLYITGKLVEAMGGSVTLCSREGEGTSVTFTLPVKPVDHVPVTGYVPVYQLSS
;
A
#
# COMPACT_ATOMS: atom_id res chain seq x y z
N PRO A 1 -0.41 11.67 -8.01
CA PRO A 1 -0.19 12.46 -6.77
C PRO A 1 1.30 12.59 -6.46
N LEU A 2 1.78 13.80 -6.16
CA LEU A 2 3.13 13.99 -5.61
C LEU A 2 3.13 13.36 -4.21
N MET A 3 3.89 12.29 -3.98
CA MET A 3 3.98 11.68 -2.65
C MET A 3 5.05 12.39 -1.81
N TRP A 4 4.90 12.45 -0.49
CA TRP A 4 6.01 12.81 0.41
C TRP A 4 7.00 11.64 0.55
N ALA A 5 7.20 10.90 -0.52
CA ALA A 5 7.93 9.64 -0.53
C ALA A 5 9.11 9.76 -1.49
N ASP A 6 10.27 9.30 -1.03
CA ASP A 6 11.45 9.14 -1.86
C ASP A 6 11.19 8.05 -2.90
N SER A 7 11.17 8.43 -4.19
CA SER A 7 10.84 7.53 -5.30
C SER A 7 11.73 6.28 -5.33
N ASP A 8 13.01 6.43 -4.97
CA ASP A 8 13.96 5.33 -4.97
C ASP A 8 13.64 4.35 -3.83
N ARG A 9 13.19 4.87 -2.68
CA ARG A 9 12.74 4.03 -1.54
C ARG A 9 11.44 3.32 -1.84
N VAL A 10 10.50 3.98 -2.50
CA VAL A 10 9.24 3.34 -2.95
C VAL A 10 9.54 2.23 -3.95
N GLN A 11 10.42 2.48 -4.93
CA GLN A 11 10.86 1.45 -5.87
C GLN A 11 11.53 0.28 -5.14
N GLN A 12 12.37 0.56 -4.13
CA GLN A 12 13.01 -0.47 -3.33
C GLN A 12 12.00 -1.33 -2.56
N ILE A 13 11.00 -0.71 -1.93
CA ILE A 13 9.90 -1.42 -1.26
C ILE A 13 9.17 -2.32 -2.25
N LEU A 14 8.74 -1.78 -3.39
CA LEU A 14 8.01 -2.53 -4.40
C LEU A 14 8.83 -3.69 -4.95
N THR A 15 10.11 -3.46 -5.23
CA THR A 15 11.04 -4.51 -5.71
C THR A 15 11.13 -5.64 -4.69
N ASN A 16 11.34 -5.31 -3.41
CA ASN A 16 11.40 -6.32 -2.35
C ASN A 16 10.11 -7.14 -2.26
N LEU A 17 8.95 -6.50 -2.35
CA LEU A 17 7.66 -7.18 -2.23
C LEU A 17 7.35 -8.04 -3.46
N LEU A 18 7.64 -7.55 -4.66
CA LEU A 18 7.46 -8.29 -5.91
C LEU A 18 8.40 -9.49 -6.00
N GLU A 19 9.67 -9.31 -5.63
CA GLU A 19 10.61 -10.42 -5.56
C GLU A 19 10.16 -11.50 -4.58
N ASN A 20 9.63 -11.11 -3.42
CA ASN A 20 9.06 -12.06 -2.47
C ASN A 20 7.87 -12.79 -3.07
N ALA A 21 6.92 -12.06 -3.68
CA ALA A 21 5.76 -12.65 -4.32
C ALA A 21 6.13 -13.68 -5.40
N VAL A 22 7.15 -13.39 -6.23
CA VAL A 22 7.68 -14.35 -7.23
C VAL A 22 8.35 -15.55 -6.55
N LYS A 23 9.24 -15.31 -5.59
CA LYS A 23 10.01 -16.36 -4.90
C LYS A 23 9.11 -17.36 -4.18
N TYR A 24 7.98 -16.91 -3.63
CA TYR A 24 7.06 -17.74 -2.84
C TYR A 24 5.83 -18.23 -3.63
N SER A 25 5.78 -17.97 -4.95
CA SER A 25 4.74 -18.47 -5.86
C SER A 25 5.30 -19.34 -6.97
N PRO A 26 5.88 -20.52 -6.65
CA PRO A 26 6.57 -21.37 -7.64
C PRO A 26 5.65 -21.88 -8.76
N ASP A 27 4.34 -21.99 -8.49
CA ASP A 27 3.36 -22.45 -9.48
C ASP A 27 2.99 -21.37 -10.53
N GLY A 28 3.59 -20.17 -10.45
CA GLY A 28 3.44 -19.13 -11.47
C GLY A 28 2.08 -18.42 -11.46
N GLY A 29 1.38 -18.41 -10.32
CA GLY A 29 0.14 -17.67 -10.14
C GLY A 29 0.29 -16.15 -10.34
N PRO A 30 -0.79 -15.42 -10.62
CA PRO A 30 -0.73 -13.98 -10.84
C PRO A 30 -0.27 -13.25 -9.58
N ILE A 31 0.58 -12.24 -9.78
CA ILE A 31 0.98 -11.27 -8.76
C ILE A 31 0.24 -9.97 -9.05
N GLU A 32 -0.56 -9.51 -8.10
CA GLU A 32 -1.43 -8.34 -8.24
C GLU A 32 -0.82 -7.17 -7.47
N VAL A 33 -0.73 -6.00 -8.10
CA VAL A 33 -0.37 -4.74 -7.45
C VAL A 33 -1.57 -3.80 -7.52
N LEU A 34 -2.11 -3.45 -6.36
CA LEU A 34 -3.28 -2.61 -6.23
C LEU A 34 -2.87 -1.31 -5.54
N ALA A 35 -3.37 -0.17 -6.01
CA ALA A 35 -3.20 1.12 -5.35
C ALA A 35 -4.58 1.78 -5.20
N SER A 36 -4.89 2.25 -4.00
CA SER A 36 -6.15 2.94 -3.69
C SER A 36 -5.92 4.03 -2.65
N PRO A 37 -6.85 5.01 -2.51
CA PRO A 37 -6.90 5.82 -1.30
C PRO A 37 -7.02 4.91 -0.06
N SER A 38 -6.40 5.30 1.05
CA SER A 38 -6.56 4.57 2.32
C SER A 38 -8.04 4.53 2.73
N PRO A 39 -8.55 3.40 3.24
CA PRO A 39 -9.93 3.30 3.76
C PRO A 39 -10.25 4.32 4.85
N VAL A 40 -9.25 4.78 5.62
CA VAL A 40 -9.42 5.84 6.62
C VAL A 40 -9.84 7.15 5.94
N MET A 41 -9.18 7.51 4.84
CA MET A 41 -9.55 8.66 4.02
C MET A 41 -10.95 8.51 3.41
N LEU A 42 -11.29 7.32 2.90
CA LEU A 42 -12.63 7.08 2.36
C LEU A 42 -13.73 7.23 3.42
N LYS A 43 -13.47 6.84 4.66
CA LYS A 43 -14.40 7.09 5.79
C LYS A 43 -14.50 8.58 6.12
N ALA A 44 -13.36 9.26 6.26
CA ALA A 44 -13.31 10.69 6.54
C ALA A 44 -14.05 11.53 5.47
N LEU A 45 -13.91 11.16 4.18
CA LEU A 45 -14.61 11.83 3.08
C LEU A 45 -16.13 11.56 3.08
N ASN A 46 -16.56 10.37 3.47
CA ASN A 46 -17.99 10.02 3.52
C ASN A 46 -18.71 10.59 4.74
N GLU A 47 -17.99 10.83 5.83
CA GLU A 47 -18.53 11.42 7.06
C GLU A 47 -18.51 12.96 7.05
N PHE A 48 -17.93 13.58 6.00
CA PHE A 48 -17.97 15.03 5.82
C PHE A 48 -19.35 15.48 5.30
N PRO A 49 -20.10 16.31 6.05
CA PRO A 49 -21.43 16.76 5.60
C PRO A 49 -21.28 17.73 4.43
N LEU A 50 -21.52 17.24 3.20
CA LEU A 50 -21.55 18.04 1.97
C LEU A 50 -22.55 19.21 2.02
N ALA A 51 -23.55 19.13 2.91
CA ALA A 51 -24.64 20.11 3.03
C ALA A 51 -24.25 21.40 3.79
N GLU A 52 -23.08 21.46 4.44
CA GLU A 52 -22.65 22.62 5.24
C GLU A 52 -21.47 23.38 4.63
N ILE A 53 -21.10 23.10 3.37
CA ILE A 53 -20.07 23.87 2.68
C ILE A 53 -20.70 25.23 2.30
N PRO A 54 -20.27 26.35 2.90
CA PRO A 54 -20.78 27.67 2.52
C PRO A 54 -20.49 27.90 1.04
N ALA A 55 -21.47 28.41 0.29
CA ALA A 55 -21.22 28.90 -1.05
C ALA A 55 -20.05 29.90 -0.95
N ALA A 56 -18.98 29.61 -1.71
CA ALA A 56 -17.72 30.35 -1.74
C ALA A 56 -17.97 31.87 -1.54
N GLU A 57 -17.37 32.48 -0.54
CA GLU A 57 -16.17 33.30 -0.79
C GLU A 57 -15.20 33.43 0.41
N ASP A 58 -15.53 32.93 1.61
CA ASP A 58 -14.63 32.99 2.79
C ASP A 58 -14.63 31.67 3.58
N VAL A 59 -14.44 30.54 2.90
CA VAL A 59 -14.16 29.28 3.59
C VAL A 59 -12.73 29.33 4.12
N VAL A 60 -12.57 29.79 5.36
CA VAL A 60 -11.39 29.44 6.15
C VAL A 60 -11.47 27.94 6.35
N VAL A 61 -10.70 27.19 5.56
CA VAL A 61 -10.47 25.76 5.82
C VAL A 61 -9.74 25.70 7.16
N SER A 62 -10.53 25.63 8.24
CA SER A 62 -10.05 25.35 9.59
C SER A 62 -9.20 24.09 9.50
N SER A 63 -7.94 24.20 9.89
CA SER A 63 -6.91 23.15 9.86
C SER A 63 -7.20 21.97 10.81
N ALA A 64 -8.48 21.77 11.19
CA ALA A 64 -8.93 20.76 12.14
C ALA A 64 -8.99 19.35 11.53
N PHE A 65 -8.85 19.20 10.21
CA PHE A 65 -8.58 17.91 9.57
C PHE A 65 -7.14 17.87 9.08
N GLN A 66 -6.20 17.54 9.98
CA GLN A 66 -4.83 17.13 9.62
C GLN A 66 -4.77 15.65 9.23
N GLU A 67 -5.79 15.09 8.57
CA GLU A 67 -5.62 13.77 7.95
C GLU A 67 -4.79 13.96 6.69
N GLN A 68 -3.49 13.65 6.78
CA GLN A 68 -2.66 13.50 5.59
C GLN A 68 -3.35 12.52 4.64
N LEU A 69 -3.53 12.88 3.38
CA LEU A 69 -4.01 11.96 2.36
C LEU A 69 -3.06 10.76 2.35
N MET A 70 -3.60 9.55 2.53
CA MET A 70 -2.80 8.32 2.51
C MET A 70 -3.15 7.53 1.26
N VAL A 71 -2.14 7.05 0.54
CA VAL A 71 -2.29 6.03 -0.50
C VAL A 71 -1.93 4.68 0.09
N GLN A 72 -2.77 3.69 -0.14
CA GLN A 72 -2.53 2.29 0.18
C GLN A 72 -2.06 1.57 -1.08
N ILE A 73 -0.99 0.78 -0.95
CA ILE A 73 -0.48 -0.09 -2.01
C ILE A 73 -0.43 -1.52 -1.47
N THR A 74 -1.01 -2.45 -2.20
CA THR A 74 -1.06 -3.88 -1.85
C THR A 74 -0.38 -4.70 -2.94
N VAL A 75 0.59 -5.54 -2.55
CA VAL A 75 1.17 -6.59 -3.40
C VAL A 75 0.61 -7.92 -2.91
N ARG A 76 -0.08 -8.64 -3.80
CA ARG A 76 -0.73 -9.92 -3.49
C ARG A 76 -0.20 -11.02 -4.41
N ASP A 77 0.08 -12.17 -3.80
CA ASP A 77 0.38 -13.41 -4.50
C ASP A 77 -0.62 -14.52 -4.14
N ARG A 78 -0.52 -15.63 -4.87
CA ARG A 78 -1.28 -16.87 -4.64
C ARG A 78 -0.34 -18.04 -4.39
N GLY A 79 0.78 -17.77 -3.73
CA GLY A 79 1.83 -18.73 -3.47
C GLY A 79 1.54 -19.61 -2.27
N ILE A 80 2.61 -20.14 -1.68
CA ILE A 80 2.54 -21.11 -0.57
C ILE A 80 1.92 -20.55 0.71
N GLY A 81 1.84 -19.21 0.84
CA GLY A 81 1.37 -18.55 2.06
C GLY A 81 2.29 -18.74 3.26
N ILE A 82 1.86 -18.23 4.42
CA ILE A 82 2.67 -18.21 5.64
C ILE A 82 1.82 -18.69 6.85
N PRO A 83 2.30 -19.70 7.60
CA PRO A 83 1.67 -20.13 8.85
C PRO A 83 1.58 -19.01 9.89
N HIS A 84 0.47 -18.95 10.63
CA HIS A 84 0.14 -17.85 11.54
C HIS A 84 1.21 -17.60 12.63
N ASP A 85 1.80 -18.66 13.17
CA ASP A 85 2.85 -18.62 14.19
C ASP A 85 4.15 -17.97 13.68
N GLN A 86 4.44 -18.07 12.38
CA GLN A 86 5.64 -17.50 11.77
C GLN A 86 5.47 -16.04 11.33
N GLN A 87 4.22 -15.56 11.20
CA GLN A 87 3.94 -14.19 10.71
C GLN A 87 4.47 -13.09 11.65
N ILE A 88 4.48 -13.33 12.96
CA ILE A 88 4.84 -12.34 14.01
C ILE A 88 6.31 -11.89 13.90
N HIS A 89 7.16 -12.65 13.21
CA HIS A 89 8.60 -12.40 13.17
C HIS A 89 9.09 -11.86 11.83
N LEU A 90 8.25 -11.83 10.80
CA LEU A 90 8.65 -11.48 9.43
C LEU A 90 9.24 -10.07 9.26
N PHE A 91 8.83 -9.13 10.11
CA PHE A 91 9.36 -7.76 10.12
C PHE A 91 10.54 -7.58 11.09
N LYS A 92 11.12 -8.66 11.61
CA LYS A 92 12.36 -8.65 12.38
C LYS A 92 13.56 -8.92 11.45
N PRO A 93 14.75 -8.39 11.76
CA PRO A 93 15.93 -8.63 10.93
C PRO A 93 16.29 -10.13 10.93
N PHE A 94 16.72 -10.63 9.76
CA PHE A 94 17.14 -12.02 9.53
C PHE A 94 16.04 -13.08 9.71
N SER A 95 14.77 -12.68 9.79
CA SER A 95 13.67 -13.64 9.88
C SER A 95 13.46 -14.35 8.54
N ARG A 96 13.48 -15.69 8.57
CA ARG A 96 13.17 -16.57 7.44
C ARG A 96 12.18 -17.64 7.92
N LEU A 97 11.30 -18.07 7.04
CA LEU A 97 10.39 -19.19 7.30
C LEU A 97 11.19 -20.49 7.39
N GLU A 98 10.91 -21.32 8.40
CA GLU A 98 11.69 -22.53 8.72
C GLU A 98 11.30 -23.75 7.86
N HIS A 99 10.31 -23.62 6.96
CA HIS A 99 9.76 -24.75 6.23
C HIS A 99 10.72 -25.41 5.23
N ALA A 100 10.62 -26.73 5.12
CA ALA A 100 11.32 -27.56 4.14
C ALA A 100 11.05 -27.15 2.68
N LEU A 101 9.93 -26.47 2.41
CA LEU A 101 9.54 -25.93 1.09
C LEU A 101 10.28 -24.63 0.72
N THR A 102 10.85 -23.91 1.69
CA THR A 102 11.52 -22.61 1.50
C THR A 102 13.02 -22.65 1.75
N LYS A 103 13.58 -23.81 2.15
CA LYS A 103 15.03 -23.98 2.42
C LYS A 103 15.92 -23.54 1.25
N ASP A 104 15.46 -23.76 0.03
CA ASP A 104 16.19 -23.46 -1.21
C ASP A 104 15.91 -22.06 -1.77
N VAL A 105 15.05 -21.26 -1.14
CA VAL A 105 14.77 -19.89 -1.57
C VAL A 105 15.92 -18.96 -1.11
N PRO A 106 16.72 -18.39 -2.03
CA PRO A 106 17.88 -17.58 -1.67
C PRO A 106 17.48 -16.23 -1.07
N GLY A 107 18.17 -15.80 -0.01
CA GLY A 107 17.99 -14.47 0.59
C GLY A 107 18.47 -14.35 2.04
N ALA A 108 18.85 -13.13 2.44
CA ALA A 108 19.36 -12.82 3.78
C ALA A 108 18.27 -12.61 4.86
N GLY A 109 16.98 -12.66 4.48
CA GLY A 109 15.87 -12.40 5.42
C GLY A 109 15.74 -10.93 5.86
N LEU A 110 16.27 -9.99 5.06
CA LEU A 110 16.26 -8.56 5.38
C LEU A 110 15.20 -7.75 4.62
N GLY A 111 14.63 -8.31 3.53
CA GLY A 111 13.75 -7.56 2.64
C GLY A 111 12.53 -6.94 3.34
N LEU A 112 11.76 -7.73 4.09
CA LEU A 112 10.59 -7.24 4.81
C LEU A 112 10.94 -6.31 5.98
N TYR A 113 12.06 -6.57 6.68
CA TYR A 113 12.56 -5.65 7.71
C TYR A 113 12.90 -4.27 7.13
N ILE A 114 13.63 -4.23 6.02
CA ILE A 114 13.97 -2.98 5.32
C ILE A 114 12.69 -2.29 4.83
N THR A 115 11.76 -3.04 4.23
CA THR A 115 10.46 -2.49 3.81
C THR A 115 9.74 -1.81 4.97
N GLY A 116 9.64 -2.48 6.13
CA GLY A 116 9.03 -1.88 7.32
C GLY A 116 9.72 -0.58 7.75
N LYS A 117 11.06 -0.58 7.81
CA LYS A 117 11.83 0.62 8.19
C LYS A 117 11.69 1.78 7.21
N LEU A 118 11.67 1.50 5.90
CA LEU A 118 11.47 2.53 4.87
C LEU A 118 10.06 3.12 4.94
N VAL A 119 9.03 2.27 5.10
CA VAL A 119 7.64 2.71 5.23
C VAL A 119 7.45 3.55 6.50
N GLU A 120 7.96 3.09 7.64
CA GLU A 120 7.94 3.84 8.92
C GLU A 120 8.64 5.20 8.78
N ALA A 121 9.82 5.24 8.16
CA ALA A 121 10.59 6.48 7.97
C ALA A 121 9.88 7.49 7.06
N MET A 122 9.00 7.02 6.17
CA MET A 122 8.15 7.85 5.32
C MET A 122 6.79 8.20 5.96
N GLY A 123 6.59 7.90 7.25
CA GLY A 123 5.35 8.20 7.96
C GLY A 123 4.18 7.25 7.62
N GLY A 124 4.50 6.11 7.04
CA GLY A 124 3.55 5.08 6.64
C GLY A 124 3.38 3.96 7.65
N SER A 125 2.58 2.96 7.27
CA SER A 125 2.46 1.69 7.98
C SER A 125 2.46 0.52 7.00
N VAL A 126 2.87 -0.66 7.45
CA VAL A 126 2.84 -1.90 6.67
C VAL A 126 2.10 -2.99 7.44
N THR A 127 1.28 -3.77 6.73
CA THR A 127 0.55 -4.91 7.23
C THR A 127 0.73 -6.11 6.30
N LEU A 128 0.58 -7.30 6.86
CA LEU A 128 0.69 -8.56 6.14
C LEU A 128 -0.51 -9.43 6.50
N CYS A 129 -1.20 -9.93 5.49
CA CYS A 129 -2.26 -10.93 5.63
C CYS A 129 -1.86 -12.14 4.79
N SER A 130 -1.71 -13.31 5.42
CA SER A 130 -1.31 -14.53 4.73
C SER A 130 -2.03 -15.73 5.33
N ARG A 131 -2.30 -16.73 4.49
CA ARG A 131 -2.80 -18.04 4.92
C ARG A 131 -2.06 -19.12 4.14
N GLU A 132 -1.60 -20.13 4.86
CA GLU A 132 -0.90 -21.28 4.28
C GLU A 132 -1.77 -21.93 3.18
N GLY A 133 -1.16 -22.11 2.00
CA GLY A 133 -1.80 -22.63 0.79
C GLY A 133 -2.67 -21.64 0.00
N GLU A 134 -2.86 -20.39 0.46
CA GLU A 134 -3.67 -19.39 -0.26
C GLU A 134 -2.87 -18.18 -0.79
N GLY A 135 -1.64 -18.00 -0.33
CA GLY A 135 -0.78 -16.88 -0.69
C GLY A 135 -0.73 -15.78 0.36
N THR A 136 -0.06 -14.70 -0.01
CA THR A 136 0.24 -13.57 0.88
C THR A 136 -0.18 -12.24 0.26
N SER A 137 -0.67 -11.33 1.10
CA SER A 137 -0.91 -9.93 0.75
C SER A 137 -0.12 -9.05 1.69
N VAL A 138 0.79 -8.25 1.14
CA VAL A 138 1.52 -7.22 1.89
C VAL A 138 0.99 -5.86 1.47
N THR A 139 0.53 -5.09 2.44
CA THR A 139 -0.06 -3.78 2.22
C THR A 139 0.75 -2.73 2.94
N PHE A 140 1.15 -1.66 2.27
CA PHE A 140 1.75 -0.50 2.93
C PHE A 140 0.99 0.78 2.58
N THR A 141 1.04 1.76 3.47
CA THR A 141 0.43 3.07 3.30
C THR A 141 1.51 4.14 3.32
N LEU A 142 1.35 5.19 2.51
CA LEU A 142 2.25 6.36 2.52
C LEU A 142 1.45 7.66 2.44
N PRO A 143 1.90 8.73 3.12
CA PRO A 143 1.32 10.05 2.97
C PRO A 143 1.60 10.62 1.58
N VAL A 144 0.56 11.20 0.98
CA VAL A 144 0.65 11.91 -0.29
C VAL A 144 0.50 13.40 -0.08
N LYS A 145 1.31 14.17 -0.80
CA LYS A 145 1.16 15.61 -0.82
C LYS A 145 -0.09 15.91 -1.67
N PRO A 146 -1.03 16.72 -1.15
CA PRO A 146 -2.03 17.33 -2.02
C PRO A 146 -1.29 17.99 -3.18
N VAL A 147 -1.66 17.66 -4.41
CA VAL A 147 -1.20 18.44 -5.55
C VAL A 147 -2.01 19.72 -5.48
N ASP A 148 -1.37 20.84 -5.17
CA ASP A 148 -1.99 22.16 -5.31
C ASP A 148 -2.49 22.25 -6.76
N HIS A 149 -3.81 22.25 -6.94
CA HIS A 149 -4.50 22.43 -8.23
C HIS A 149 -3.84 21.70 -9.42
N VAL A 150 -4.33 20.52 -9.81
CA VAL A 150 -4.17 20.13 -11.22
C VAL A 150 -5.13 21.03 -12.01
N PRO A 151 -4.68 22.01 -12.82
CA PRO A 151 -5.61 22.68 -13.72
C PRO A 151 -6.21 21.59 -14.60
N VAL A 152 -7.52 21.35 -14.47
CA VAL A 152 -8.27 20.50 -15.40
C VAL A 152 -8.26 21.23 -16.74
N THR A 153 -7.16 21.09 -17.46
CA THR A 153 -6.98 21.60 -18.81
C THR A 153 -7.21 20.43 -19.74
N GLY A 154 -8.47 20.25 -20.11
CA GLY A 154 -8.86 19.45 -21.28
C GLY A 154 -9.45 18.07 -20.98
N TYR A 155 -10.71 17.93 -21.40
CA TYR A 155 -11.42 16.69 -21.73
C TYR A 155 -11.80 15.73 -20.59
N VAL A 156 -13.05 15.85 -20.12
CA VAL A 156 -13.77 14.75 -19.48
C VAL A 156 -14.55 14.04 -20.60
N PRO A 157 -14.17 12.82 -21.03
CA PRO A 157 -15.02 12.06 -21.92
C PRO A 157 -16.28 11.68 -21.14
N VAL A 158 -17.40 12.30 -21.48
CA VAL A 158 -18.71 11.83 -21.06
C VAL A 158 -18.94 10.50 -21.77
N TYR A 159 -18.71 9.39 -21.06
CA TYR A 159 -19.24 8.12 -21.51
C TYR A 159 -20.76 8.20 -21.36
N GLN A 160 -21.44 8.58 -22.44
CA GLN A 160 -22.87 8.35 -22.56
C GLN A 160 -23.08 6.85 -22.54
N LEU A 161 -23.62 6.33 -21.43
CA LEU A 161 -24.25 5.02 -21.43
C LEU A 161 -25.46 5.12 -22.35
N SER A 162 -25.30 4.70 -23.59
CA SER A 162 -26.41 4.52 -24.52
C SER A 162 -27.21 3.29 -24.07
N SER A 163 -28.40 3.60 -23.53
CA SER A 163 -29.67 2.87 -23.53
C SER A 163 -29.69 1.41 -23.09
#